data_AF-A0A6C1RP49-F1
#
_entry.id   AF-A0A6C1RP49-F1
#
_cell.length_a   1.000
_cell.length_b   1.000
_cell.length_c   1.000
_cell.angle_alpha   90.00
_cell.angle_beta   90.00
_cell.angle_gamma   90.00
#
_symmetry.space_group_name_H-M   'P 1'
#
loop_
_entity.id
_entity.type
_entity.pdbx_description
1 polymer ?
#
loop_
_entity_poly.entity_id
_entity_poly.type
_entity_poly.pdbx_seq_one_letter_code
_entity_poly.pdbx_strand_id
1 'polypeptide(L)'
;MSLQYSSTGPHIHSQDSIARTMWSIAVALLPATVVSAWLFGPYALYLIFATAVASALIEMPLNGDGFSLRFPLGDGSAFIAGMILGLSLAPTSAWWVPIVGAALMVVVGKYVFGGLGNNIFNPALVARAILLLSWPYQITRWVSPLDGTTSATPLGGLEVGYLELFLGNVPGSLGETSVVALLLGAAFLIVRGLISWRVPLSVLGGAAVAAVLFGLDPLFTLLSGSIMFGAVFMATDMVTSPTGKTSHLVYGAGCGFLTVVIRRYTAYPEGITFAFLIMNGLAYLMDRLGADPIFGQVEERKRRVYRAALLVGAVALMALLTVAGFAGRAFVADRYVEAELERSIVAGYPTATRIVQATAYDPQVSIYRVYEDRQLLGYYARTRVNGYGGPMQITALLDEHDKLTSVVVGEHAETPTIGTQVRSGGFLEQFAGFGPDDRDGLLDEVEFITGATVSSRAVISGVERILAARDEDAAAPDEPDAALADLEDGVFEGSGRGYAGDIVVTVTVEGGRVSAIEIQSHSETPGIGDRAMDTMADRIIDAGSLAVDAVSGATGSSRGLSAAVEDALSGN
;
A
#
# COMPACT_ATOMS: atom_id res chain seq x y z
N MET A 1 -60.90 -31.18 40.72
CA MET A 1 -60.15 -32.12 39.86
C MET A 1 -59.44 -31.29 38.80
N SER A 2 -58.22 -30.87 39.05
CA SER A 2 -57.44 -29.99 38.16
C SER A 2 -56.16 -30.70 37.75
N LEU A 3 -56.23 -31.45 36.65
CA LEU A 3 -55.04 -31.95 35.97
C LEU A 3 -54.72 -30.98 34.84
N GLN A 4 -53.89 -29.97 35.13
CA GLN A 4 -53.21 -29.19 34.10
C GLN A 4 -51.98 -29.98 33.66
N TYR A 5 -52.15 -30.85 32.66
CA TYR A 5 -51.01 -31.35 31.90
C TYR A 5 -50.63 -30.31 30.85
N SER A 6 -49.67 -29.44 31.18
CA SER A 6 -48.90 -28.70 30.18
C SER A 6 -47.80 -29.63 29.65
N SER A 7 -48.16 -30.55 28.76
CA SER A 7 -47.14 -31.29 27.99
C SER A 7 -46.67 -30.39 26.86
N THR A 8 -45.59 -29.65 27.08
CA THR A 8 -44.78 -29.14 25.96
C THR A 8 -44.25 -30.36 25.18
N GLY A 9 -44.31 -30.30 23.84
CA GLY A 9 -43.88 -31.43 23.01
C GLY A 9 -42.42 -31.84 23.29
N PRO A 10 -42.05 -33.12 23.08
CA PRO A 10 -40.69 -33.57 23.34
C PRO A 10 -39.74 -32.94 22.32
N HIS A 11 -39.02 -31.90 22.73
CA HIS A 11 -37.87 -31.40 21.99
C HIS A 11 -36.67 -32.25 22.40
N ILE A 12 -36.03 -32.90 21.43
CA ILE A 12 -34.75 -33.59 21.65
C ILE A 12 -33.75 -32.51 22.02
N HIS A 13 -33.33 -32.49 23.29
CA HIS A 13 -32.29 -31.58 23.74
C HIS A 13 -30.97 -31.98 23.06
N SER A 14 -30.48 -31.13 22.14
CA SER A 14 -29.08 -31.19 21.73
C SER A 14 -28.19 -30.85 22.93
N GLN A 15 -27.03 -31.50 23.04
CA GLN A 15 -26.05 -31.14 24.05
C GLN A 15 -25.26 -29.86 23.70
N ASP A 16 -25.48 -29.28 22.52
CA ASP A 16 -24.76 -28.09 22.07
C ASP A 16 -25.39 -26.83 22.67
N SER A 17 -24.58 -26.11 23.46
CA SER A 17 -24.93 -24.80 24.01
C SER A 17 -24.05 -23.72 23.39
N ILE A 18 -24.57 -22.49 23.34
CA ILE A 18 -23.81 -21.32 22.87
C ILE A 18 -22.47 -21.23 23.59
N ALA A 19 -22.49 -21.34 24.93
CA ALA A 19 -21.27 -21.31 25.74
C ALA A 19 -20.27 -22.40 25.35
N ARG A 20 -20.71 -23.63 25.07
CA ARG A 20 -19.81 -24.72 24.66
C ARG A 20 -19.17 -24.45 23.30
N THR A 21 -19.92 -23.91 22.35
CA THR A 21 -19.40 -23.50 21.04
C THR A 21 -18.38 -22.38 21.20
N MET A 22 -18.72 -21.35 21.97
CA MET A 22 -17.84 -20.23 22.29
C MET A 22 -16.52 -20.71 22.91
N TRP A 23 -16.57 -21.50 23.98
CA TRP A 23 -15.35 -22.03 24.60
C TRP A 23 -14.52 -22.92 23.68
N SER A 24 -15.15 -23.61 22.73
CA SER A 24 -14.43 -24.38 21.70
C SER A 24 -13.64 -23.47 20.75
N ILE A 25 -14.16 -22.28 20.42
CA ILE A 25 -13.44 -21.26 19.65
C ILE A 25 -12.27 -20.69 20.47
N ALA A 26 -12.49 -20.45 21.77
CA ALA A 26 -11.41 -19.99 22.65
C ALA A 26 -10.25 -20.99 22.70
N VAL A 27 -10.55 -22.30 22.76
CA VAL A 27 -9.54 -23.37 22.70
C VAL A 27 -8.82 -23.38 21.35
N ALA A 28 -9.53 -23.13 20.25
CA ALA A 28 -8.92 -23.04 18.92
C ALA A 28 -7.95 -21.86 18.75
N LEU A 29 -8.11 -20.79 19.54
CA LEU A 29 -7.22 -19.62 19.55
C LEU A 29 -5.96 -19.82 20.41
N LEU A 30 -5.95 -20.79 21.33
CA LEU A 30 -4.82 -21.03 22.23
C LEU A 30 -3.48 -21.27 21.52
N PRO A 31 -3.39 -22.09 20.44
CA PRO A 31 -2.13 -22.27 19.72
C PRO A 31 -1.55 -20.94 19.24
N ALA A 32 -2.39 -20.08 18.65
CA ALA A 32 -1.96 -18.76 18.20
C ALA A 32 -1.51 -17.90 19.39
N THR A 33 -2.30 -17.84 20.47
CA THR A 33 -1.95 -17.07 21.68
C THR A 33 -0.60 -17.50 22.29
N VAL A 34 -0.32 -18.81 22.34
CA VAL A 34 0.94 -19.35 22.87
C VAL A 34 2.12 -18.93 21.98
N VAL A 35 1.98 -19.03 20.66
CA VAL A 35 3.06 -18.64 19.75
C VAL A 35 3.30 -17.12 19.80
N SER A 36 2.24 -16.31 19.87
CA SER A 36 2.38 -14.85 20.02
C SER A 36 3.10 -14.46 21.31
N ALA A 37 2.80 -15.15 22.41
CA ALA A 37 3.48 -14.94 23.69
C ALA A 37 4.95 -15.35 23.65
N TRP A 38 5.27 -16.41 22.91
CA TRP A 38 6.64 -16.88 22.75
C TRP A 38 7.48 -15.92 21.90
N LEU A 39 6.92 -15.39 20.81
CA LEU A 39 7.61 -14.50 19.88
C LEU A 39 7.75 -13.05 20.38
N PHE A 40 6.72 -12.51 21.02
CA PHE A 40 6.67 -11.10 21.45
C PHE A 40 6.74 -10.91 22.97
N GLY A 41 6.87 -12.00 23.73
CA GLY A 41 7.01 -11.97 25.17
C GLY A 41 5.70 -11.82 25.95
N PRO A 42 5.79 -11.66 27.28
CA PRO A 42 4.63 -11.72 28.18
C PRO A 42 3.67 -10.55 28.00
N TYR A 43 4.11 -9.43 27.42
CA TYR A 43 3.23 -8.30 27.16
C TYR A 43 2.14 -8.61 26.11
N ALA A 44 2.41 -9.51 25.17
CA ALA A 44 1.39 -10.00 24.23
C ALA A 44 0.24 -10.68 24.97
N LEU A 45 0.53 -11.48 26.01
CA LEU A 45 -0.50 -12.10 26.85
C LEU A 45 -1.31 -11.05 27.59
N TYR A 46 -0.66 -10.00 28.09
CA TYR A 46 -1.38 -8.88 28.70
C TYR A 46 -2.38 -8.27 27.71
N LEU A 47 -1.98 -7.94 26.48
CA LEU A 47 -2.88 -7.35 25.49
C LEU A 47 -4.09 -8.24 25.22
N ILE A 48 -3.87 -9.53 24.96
CA ILE A 48 -4.93 -10.50 24.63
C ILE A 48 -5.89 -10.70 25.80
N PHE A 49 -5.36 -10.99 26.99
CA PHE A 49 -6.19 -11.27 28.16
C PHE A 49 -6.82 -10.00 28.75
N ALA A 50 -6.15 -8.85 28.71
CA ALA A 50 -6.74 -7.60 29.15
C ALA A 50 -7.94 -7.22 28.29
N THR A 51 -7.85 -7.34 26.95
CA THR A 51 -9.01 -7.11 26.08
C THR A 51 -10.12 -8.12 26.37
N ALA A 52 -9.80 -9.42 26.48
CA ALA A 52 -10.79 -10.47 26.72
C ALA A 52 -11.55 -10.29 28.05
N VAL A 53 -10.81 -10.05 29.14
CA VAL A 53 -11.38 -9.86 30.48
C VAL A 53 -12.13 -8.53 30.57
N ALA A 54 -11.57 -7.43 30.05
CA ALA A 54 -12.26 -6.14 30.03
C ALA A 54 -13.57 -6.24 29.25
N SER A 55 -13.58 -6.93 28.12
CA SER A 55 -14.80 -7.14 27.32
C SER A 55 -15.87 -7.88 28.09
N ALA A 56 -15.49 -8.97 28.77
CA ALA A 56 -16.41 -9.73 29.60
C ALA A 56 -16.98 -8.88 30.75
N LEU A 57 -16.14 -8.12 31.45
CA LEU A 57 -16.55 -7.25 32.56
C LEU A 57 -17.50 -6.12 32.11
N ILE A 58 -17.26 -5.52 30.95
CA ILE A 58 -18.09 -4.44 30.39
C ILE A 58 -19.46 -4.99 29.93
N GLU A 59 -19.49 -6.24 29.45
CA GLU A 59 -20.73 -6.91 29.05
C GLU A 59 -21.63 -7.25 30.25
N MET A 60 -21.07 -7.62 31.41
CA MET A 60 -21.83 -8.04 32.59
C MET A 60 -23.05 -7.15 32.95
N PRO A 61 -22.93 -5.82 33.09
CA PRO A 61 -24.10 -4.98 33.40
C PRO A 61 -25.10 -4.84 32.24
N LEU A 62 -24.65 -5.03 31.00
CA LEU A 62 -25.48 -4.85 29.80
C LEU A 62 -26.33 -6.08 29.49
N ASN A 63 -25.95 -7.26 29.97
CA ASN A 63 -26.67 -8.51 29.74
C ASN A 63 -27.98 -8.65 30.54
N GLY A 64 -28.36 -7.65 31.33
CA GLY A 64 -29.65 -7.63 32.06
C GLY A 64 -29.68 -8.43 33.37
N ASP A 65 -28.66 -9.24 33.66
CA ASP A 65 -28.57 -10.08 34.87
C ASP A 65 -28.11 -9.34 36.15
N GLY A 66 -27.85 -8.03 36.05
CA GLY A 66 -27.22 -7.25 37.12
C GLY A 66 -25.74 -7.60 37.35
N PHE A 67 -25.07 -6.89 38.25
CA PHE A 67 -23.63 -7.08 38.52
C PHE A 67 -23.40 -8.34 39.38
N SER A 68 -23.45 -9.53 38.76
CA SER A 68 -23.23 -10.80 39.44
C SER A 68 -21.81 -11.35 39.19
N LEU A 69 -20.90 -11.12 40.14
CA LEU A 69 -19.51 -11.64 40.11
C LEU A 69 -19.40 -13.19 40.13
N ARG A 70 -20.52 -13.92 40.16
CA ARG A 70 -20.54 -15.38 40.19
C ARG A 70 -20.31 -16.01 38.81
N PHE A 71 -20.61 -15.28 37.73
CA PHE A 71 -20.40 -15.72 36.34
C PHE A 71 -19.88 -14.56 35.47
N PRO A 72 -18.64 -14.06 35.70
CA PRO A 72 -18.11 -12.92 34.96
C PRO A 72 -17.89 -13.16 33.46
N LEU A 73 -17.97 -14.42 33.03
CA LEU A 73 -17.74 -14.84 31.64
C LEU A 73 -19.01 -15.08 30.84
N GLY A 74 -20.20 -14.93 31.44
CA GLY A 74 -21.49 -15.03 30.73
C GLY A 74 -21.60 -16.24 29.81
N ASP A 75 -21.97 -15.98 28.55
CA ASP A 75 -22.01 -16.97 27.45
C ASP A 75 -20.66 -17.19 26.74
N GLY A 76 -19.61 -16.48 27.17
CA GLY A 76 -18.24 -16.54 26.63
C GLY A 76 -18.01 -15.66 25.39
N SER A 77 -19.04 -15.03 24.84
CA SER A 77 -18.96 -14.40 23.52
C SER A 77 -18.19 -13.08 23.51
N ALA A 78 -18.36 -12.18 24.49
CA ALA A 78 -17.53 -10.98 24.59
C ALA A 78 -16.07 -11.32 24.93
N PHE A 79 -15.84 -12.37 25.72
CA PHE A 79 -14.48 -12.82 26.05
C PHE A 79 -13.71 -13.23 24.78
N ILE A 80 -14.33 -14.03 23.91
CA ILE A 80 -13.69 -14.49 22.66
C ILE A 80 -13.54 -13.36 21.65
N ALA A 81 -14.57 -12.53 21.48
CA ALA A 81 -14.46 -11.36 20.62
C ALA A 81 -13.32 -10.44 21.10
N GLY A 82 -13.15 -10.31 22.42
CA GLY A 82 -12.03 -9.60 23.03
C GLY A 82 -10.68 -10.27 22.78
N MET A 83 -10.58 -11.60 22.83
CA MET A 83 -9.36 -12.32 22.44
C MET A 83 -9.02 -12.10 20.96
N ILE A 84 -10.01 -12.14 20.06
CA ILE A 84 -9.82 -11.88 18.62
C ILE A 84 -9.34 -10.44 18.39
N LEU A 85 -9.95 -9.47 19.07
CA LEU A 85 -9.50 -8.08 19.01
C LEU A 85 -8.07 -7.93 19.55
N GLY A 86 -7.76 -8.52 20.70
CA GLY A 86 -6.44 -8.48 21.31
C GLY A 86 -5.36 -9.11 20.42
N LEU A 87 -5.64 -10.25 19.80
CA LEU A 87 -4.77 -10.87 18.80
C LEU A 87 -4.61 -9.99 17.54
N SER A 88 -5.59 -9.15 17.22
CA SER A 88 -5.43 -8.23 16.09
C SER A 88 -4.49 -7.05 16.41
N LEU A 89 -4.28 -6.70 17.69
CA LEU A 89 -3.46 -5.54 18.07
C LEU A 89 -1.98 -5.75 17.75
N ALA A 90 -1.26 -4.64 17.66
CA ALA A 90 0.18 -4.65 17.52
C ALA A 90 0.86 -5.01 18.86
N PRO A 91 2.04 -5.66 18.85
CA PRO A 91 2.71 -6.09 20.08
C PRO A 91 3.11 -4.92 20.99
N THR A 92 3.31 -3.71 20.44
CA THR A 92 3.70 -2.52 21.20
C THR A 92 2.54 -1.61 21.58
N SER A 93 1.29 -2.03 21.35
CA SER A 93 0.13 -1.20 21.67
C SER A 93 0.14 -0.83 23.16
N ALA A 94 -0.18 0.44 23.48
CA ALA A 94 -0.21 0.89 24.87
C ALA A 94 -1.24 0.13 25.72
N TRP A 95 -0.97 0.02 27.02
CA TRP A 95 -1.73 -0.84 27.94
C TRP A 95 -3.23 -0.50 28.04
N TRP A 96 -3.61 0.76 27.78
CA TRP A 96 -4.99 1.23 27.82
C TRP A 96 -5.78 0.91 26.54
N VAL A 97 -5.10 0.67 25.40
CA VAL A 97 -5.73 0.40 24.10
C VAL A 97 -6.62 -0.86 24.16
N PRO A 98 -6.19 -1.99 24.75
CA PRO A 98 -7.04 -3.14 25.04
C PRO A 98 -8.37 -2.81 25.71
N ILE A 99 -8.36 -1.93 26.70
CA ILE A 99 -9.53 -1.61 27.55
C ILE A 99 -10.50 -0.73 26.77
N VAL A 100 -10.00 0.29 26.08
CA VAL A 100 -10.81 1.15 25.21
C VAL A 100 -11.40 0.34 24.05
N GLY A 101 -10.60 -0.54 23.44
CA GLY A 101 -11.04 -1.45 22.40
C GLY A 101 -12.17 -2.36 22.86
N ALA A 102 -12.03 -2.97 24.04
CA ALA A 102 -13.07 -3.79 24.65
C ALA A 102 -14.38 -3.01 24.87
N ALA A 103 -14.30 -1.77 25.36
CA ALA A 103 -15.47 -0.93 25.55
C ALA A 103 -16.19 -0.61 24.24
N LEU A 104 -15.44 -0.21 23.21
CA LEU A 104 -16.00 0.07 21.88
C LEU A 104 -16.62 -1.18 21.25
N MET A 105 -15.95 -2.32 21.38
CA MET A 105 -16.43 -3.61 20.88
C MET A 105 -17.78 -3.99 21.50
N VAL A 106 -17.89 -3.93 22.83
CA VAL A 106 -19.10 -4.35 23.54
C VAL A 106 -20.21 -3.33 23.37
N VAL A 107 -19.94 -2.05 23.62
CA VAL A 107 -20.98 -1.02 23.59
C VAL A 107 -21.44 -0.76 22.15
N VAL A 108 -20.51 -0.42 21.25
CA VAL A 108 -20.83 0.00 19.88
C VAL A 108 -20.98 -1.20 18.95
N GLY A 109 -20.05 -2.15 19.02
CA GLY A 109 -20.03 -3.30 18.11
C GLY A 109 -21.12 -4.33 18.38
N LYS A 110 -21.59 -4.45 19.64
CA LYS A 110 -22.50 -5.52 20.05
C LYS A 110 -23.84 -5.02 20.62
N TYR A 111 -23.84 -4.18 21.64
CA TYR A 111 -25.07 -3.83 22.36
C TYR A 111 -25.92 -2.74 21.70
N VAL A 112 -25.33 -1.84 20.90
CA VAL A 112 -26.11 -0.91 20.06
C VAL A 112 -27.07 -1.65 19.13
N PHE A 113 -26.72 -2.88 18.72
CA PHE A 113 -27.57 -3.73 17.87
C PHE A 113 -28.46 -4.70 18.66
N GLY A 114 -28.43 -4.67 20.00
CA GLY A 114 -29.28 -5.52 20.84
C GLY A 114 -28.63 -6.83 21.31
N GLY A 115 -27.30 -6.92 21.33
CA GLY A 115 -26.58 -8.02 21.98
C GLY A 115 -26.31 -9.23 21.06
N LEU A 116 -26.08 -10.41 21.67
CA LEU A 116 -25.71 -11.61 20.92
C LEU A 116 -26.80 -12.01 19.91
N GLY A 117 -26.41 -12.30 18.67
CA GLY A 117 -27.31 -12.76 17.62
C GLY A 117 -27.97 -11.65 16.78
N ASN A 118 -27.87 -10.39 17.23
CA ASN A 118 -28.43 -9.24 16.51
C ASN A 118 -27.36 -8.37 15.80
N ASN A 119 -26.09 -8.74 15.92
CA ASN A 119 -24.98 -7.97 15.37
C ASN A 119 -24.97 -8.00 13.84
N ILE A 120 -25.03 -6.82 13.22
CA ILE A 120 -24.90 -6.69 11.75
C ILE A 120 -23.44 -6.86 11.32
N PHE A 121 -22.51 -6.35 12.13
CA PHE A 121 -21.07 -6.37 11.87
C PHE A 121 -20.34 -7.16 12.95
N ASN A 122 -19.20 -7.75 12.61
CA ASN A 122 -18.36 -8.43 13.60
C ASN A 122 -17.89 -7.40 14.65
N PRO A 123 -18.24 -7.55 15.95
CA PRO A 123 -17.95 -6.54 16.97
C PRO A 123 -16.45 -6.25 17.11
N ALA A 124 -15.59 -7.27 16.99
CA ALA A 124 -14.15 -7.12 17.09
C ALA A 124 -13.59 -6.28 15.93
N LEU A 125 -14.13 -6.48 14.72
CA LEU A 125 -13.75 -5.68 13.55
C LEU A 125 -14.21 -4.22 13.66
N VAL A 126 -15.40 -3.98 14.22
CA VAL A 126 -15.89 -2.61 14.47
C VAL A 126 -14.94 -1.87 15.42
N ALA A 127 -14.58 -2.50 16.54
CA ALA A 127 -13.63 -1.91 17.48
C ALA A 127 -12.26 -1.69 16.85
N ARG A 128 -11.74 -2.67 16.10
CA ARG A 128 -10.48 -2.54 15.37
C ARG A 128 -10.51 -1.37 14.39
N ALA A 129 -11.60 -1.19 13.63
CA ALA A 129 -11.74 -0.08 12.70
C ALA A 129 -11.70 1.28 13.41
N ILE A 130 -12.41 1.41 14.54
CA ILE A 130 -12.41 2.66 15.32
C ILE A 130 -11.02 2.93 15.89
N LEU A 131 -10.37 1.94 16.47
CA LEU A 131 -9.01 2.09 17.01
C LEU A 131 -8.00 2.48 15.93
N LEU A 132 -8.10 1.88 14.74
CA LEU A 132 -7.24 2.19 13.59
C LEU A 132 -7.43 3.62 13.10
N LEU A 133 -8.66 4.13 13.12
CA LEU A 133 -8.97 5.51 12.70
C LEU A 133 -8.62 6.54 13.79
N SER A 134 -8.77 6.20 15.06
CA SER A 134 -8.55 7.13 16.18
C SER A 134 -7.10 7.16 16.66
N TRP A 135 -6.40 6.03 16.68
CA TRP A 135 -5.02 5.91 17.16
C TRP A 135 -4.15 5.02 16.26
N PRO A 136 -3.97 5.37 14.98
CA PRO A 136 -3.20 4.56 14.04
C PRO A 136 -1.79 4.25 14.56
N TYR A 137 -1.08 5.25 15.10
CA TYR A 137 0.27 5.08 15.66
C TYR A 137 0.37 3.93 16.70
N GLN A 138 -0.66 3.72 17.52
CA GLN A 138 -0.62 2.71 18.59
C GLN A 138 -0.92 1.29 18.09
N ILE A 139 -1.61 1.16 16.96
CA ILE A 139 -2.06 -0.14 16.41
C ILE A 139 -1.29 -0.54 15.13
N THR A 140 -0.48 0.36 14.56
CA THR A 140 0.36 0.12 13.38
C THR A 140 1.86 0.24 13.67
N ARG A 141 2.27 0.01 14.92
CA ARG A 141 3.69 -0.04 15.32
C ARG A 141 4.09 -1.48 15.57
N TRP A 142 4.81 -2.06 14.61
CA TRP A 142 5.25 -3.45 14.68
C TRP A 142 6.71 -3.55 15.09
N VAL A 143 7.07 -4.66 15.71
CA VAL A 143 8.44 -4.97 16.15
C VAL A 143 8.84 -6.32 15.59
N SER A 144 10.13 -6.49 15.32
CA SER A 144 10.69 -7.80 14.98
C SER A 144 10.47 -8.77 16.15
N PRO A 145 9.95 -9.98 15.90
CA PRO A 145 9.90 -11.03 16.92
C PRO A 145 11.29 -11.29 17.51
N LEU A 146 11.36 -11.63 18.80
CA LEU A 146 12.58 -11.95 19.56
C LEU A 146 13.59 -10.80 19.76
N ASP A 147 13.79 -9.94 18.76
CA ASP A 147 14.75 -8.82 18.82
C ASP A 147 14.12 -7.53 19.36
N GLY A 148 12.80 -7.38 19.27
CA GLY A 148 12.06 -6.24 19.83
C GLY A 148 12.37 -4.89 19.18
N THR A 149 13.15 -4.88 18.10
CA THR A 149 13.48 -3.70 17.31
C THR A 149 12.30 -3.30 16.43
N THR A 150 12.05 -2.00 16.29
CA THR A 150 11.02 -1.51 15.37
C THR A 150 11.44 -1.86 13.94
N SER A 151 10.61 -2.62 13.23
CA SER A 151 10.89 -3.08 11.87
C SER A 151 9.66 -2.92 10.98
N ALA A 152 9.89 -2.76 9.68
CA ALA A 152 8.81 -2.73 8.69
C ALA A 152 8.16 -4.13 8.57
N THR A 153 6.85 -4.19 8.35
CA THR A 153 6.18 -5.47 8.09
C THR A 153 6.54 -5.98 6.69
N PRO A 154 6.39 -7.28 6.39
CA PRO A 154 6.56 -7.79 5.03
C PRO A 154 5.67 -7.04 4.02
N LEU A 155 4.45 -6.69 4.43
CA LEU A 155 3.52 -5.87 3.63
C LEU A 155 3.95 -4.40 3.47
N GLY A 156 4.91 -3.94 4.28
CA GLY A 156 5.54 -2.63 4.19
C GLY A 156 6.81 -2.60 3.32
N GLY A 157 7.13 -3.70 2.62
CA GLY A 157 8.27 -3.77 1.69
C GLY A 157 9.51 -4.48 2.23
N LEU A 158 9.40 -5.20 3.35
CA LEU A 158 10.50 -6.02 3.87
C LEU A 158 10.55 -7.36 3.12
N GLU A 159 11.69 -7.68 2.51
CA GLU A 159 11.91 -8.97 1.84
C GLU A 159 12.11 -10.09 2.87
N VAL A 160 11.22 -11.07 2.86
CA VAL A 160 11.20 -12.19 3.82
C VAL A 160 11.04 -13.51 3.07
N GLY A 161 11.71 -14.56 3.54
CA GLY A 161 11.51 -15.92 3.02
C GLY A 161 10.14 -16.51 3.36
N TYR A 162 9.57 -17.33 2.47
CA TYR A 162 8.27 -17.97 2.71
C TYR A 162 8.21 -18.86 3.96
N LEU A 163 9.33 -19.48 4.35
CA LEU A 163 9.39 -20.29 5.57
C LEU A 163 9.23 -19.43 6.83
N GLU A 164 9.79 -18.23 6.83
CA GLU A 164 9.65 -17.28 7.94
C GLU A 164 8.23 -16.73 8.03
N LEU A 165 7.58 -16.46 6.89
CA LEU A 165 6.15 -16.12 6.83
C LEU A 165 5.26 -17.27 7.33
N PHE A 166 5.58 -18.51 6.94
CA PHE A 166 4.78 -19.69 7.30
C PHE A 166 4.91 -20.06 8.78
N LEU A 167 6.13 -20.02 9.33
CA LEU A 167 6.39 -20.21 10.75
C LEU A 167 5.94 -18.99 11.57
N GLY A 168 5.97 -17.82 10.94
CA GLY A 168 5.51 -16.50 11.41
C GLY A 168 6.52 -15.74 12.27
N ASN A 169 7.81 -15.97 12.01
CA ASN A 169 8.90 -15.15 12.56
C ASN A 169 9.03 -13.82 11.80
N VAL A 170 7.93 -13.06 11.73
CA VAL A 170 7.85 -11.79 11.00
C VAL A 170 7.22 -10.69 11.85
N PRO A 171 7.62 -9.42 11.66
CA PRO A 171 6.94 -8.28 12.28
C PRO A 171 5.50 -8.18 11.75
N GLY A 172 4.54 -8.13 12.67
CA GLY A 172 3.11 -8.12 12.33
C GLY A 172 2.22 -8.05 13.57
N SER A 173 0.91 -8.16 13.37
CA SER A 173 -0.06 -8.22 14.48
C SER A 173 0.09 -9.52 15.27
N LEU A 174 -0.34 -9.52 16.54
CA LEU A 174 -0.19 -10.70 17.41
C LEU A 174 -0.79 -11.98 16.82
N GLY A 175 -1.86 -11.90 16.04
CA GLY A 175 -2.56 -13.03 15.43
C GLY A 175 -1.99 -13.50 14.09
N GLU A 176 -1.03 -12.77 13.52
CA GLU A 176 -0.33 -13.11 12.25
C GLU A 176 0.86 -14.06 12.48
N THR A 177 1.26 -14.23 13.74
CA THR A 177 2.50 -14.85 14.22
C THR A 177 2.82 -16.27 13.80
N SER A 178 1.84 -17.06 13.33
CA SER A 178 2.14 -18.39 12.82
C SER A 178 0.98 -18.97 12.04
N VAL A 179 1.17 -19.14 10.73
CA VAL A 179 0.18 -19.81 9.86
C VAL A 179 -0.07 -21.23 10.35
N VAL A 180 0.95 -21.94 10.85
CA VAL A 180 0.80 -23.28 11.42
C VAL A 180 -0.17 -23.29 12.61
N ALA A 181 0.00 -22.36 13.55
CA ALA A 181 -0.88 -22.28 14.72
C ALA A 181 -2.33 -21.98 14.33
N LEU A 182 -2.51 -21.08 13.35
CA LEU A 182 -3.83 -20.74 12.80
C LEU A 182 -4.48 -21.93 12.10
N LEU A 183 -3.72 -22.70 11.31
CA LEU A 183 -4.22 -23.89 10.61
C LEU A 183 -4.60 -25.01 11.58
N LEU A 184 -3.87 -25.18 12.69
CA LEU A 184 -4.25 -26.13 13.74
C LEU A 184 -5.59 -25.75 14.39
N GLY A 185 -5.78 -24.47 14.69
CA GLY A 185 -7.07 -23.95 15.18
C GLY A 185 -8.19 -24.13 14.15
N ALA A 186 -7.92 -23.82 12.88
CA ALA A 186 -8.86 -24.01 11.78
C ALA A 186 -9.29 -25.48 11.62
N ALA A 187 -8.33 -26.40 11.62
CA ALA A 187 -8.56 -27.83 11.50
C ALA A 187 -9.44 -28.34 12.66
N PHE A 188 -9.16 -27.90 13.88
CA PHE A 188 -9.98 -28.24 15.05
C PHE A 188 -11.44 -27.79 14.89
N LEU A 189 -11.66 -26.55 14.45
CA LEU A 189 -13.01 -25.99 14.27
C LEU A 189 -13.78 -26.67 13.12
N ILE A 190 -13.10 -26.99 12.02
CA ILE A 190 -13.69 -27.67 10.86
C ILE A 190 -14.05 -29.12 11.21
N VAL A 191 -13.17 -29.86 11.89
CA VAL A 191 -13.42 -31.26 12.32
C VAL A 191 -14.59 -31.33 13.30
N ARG A 192 -14.72 -30.36 14.20
CA ARG A 192 -15.87 -30.24 15.11
C ARG A 192 -17.16 -29.78 14.43
N GLY A 193 -17.10 -29.38 13.15
CA GLY A 193 -18.26 -28.88 12.41
C GLY A 193 -18.78 -27.52 12.90
N LEU A 194 -17.96 -26.74 13.60
CA LEU A 194 -18.36 -25.43 14.14
C LEU A 194 -18.30 -24.31 13.08
N ILE A 195 -17.35 -24.41 12.14
CA ILE A 195 -17.21 -23.49 11.01
C ILE A 195 -17.27 -24.26 9.70
N SER A 196 -17.79 -23.62 8.65
CA SER A 196 -17.75 -24.21 7.30
C SER A 196 -16.39 -23.96 6.66
N TRP A 197 -15.76 -25.01 6.13
CA TRP A 197 -14.49 -24.90 5.37
C TRP A 197 -14.60 -24.01 4.12
N ARG A 198 -15.83 -23.81 3.63
CA ARG A 198 -16.13 -23.03 2.42
C ARG A 198 -15.74 -21.57 2.56
N VAL A 199 -15.94 -20.97 3.74
CA VAL A 199 -15.68 -19.53 3.97
C VAL A 199 -14.18 -19.24 4.03
N PRO A 200 -13.36 -19.91 4.87
CA PRO A 200 -11.92 -19.65 4.88
C PRO A 200 -11.27 -19.90 3.52
N LEU A 201 -11.65 -21.00 2.84
CA LEU A 201 -11.10 -21.32 1.53
C LEU A 201 -11.50 -20.30 0.46
N SER A 202 -12.73 -19.79 0.49
CA SER A 202 -13.15 -18.75 -0.46
C SER A 202 -12.48 -17.41 -0.19
N VAL A 203 -12.20 -17.05 1.06
CA VAL A 203 -11.38 -15.87 1.39
C VAL A 203 -9.99 -15.99 0.78
N LEU A 204 -9.31 -17.11 1.00
CA LEU A 204 -7.98 -17.33 0.43
C LEU A 204 -8.03 -17.37 -1.11
N GLY A 205 -9.02 -18.06 -1.69
CA GLY A 205 -9.21 -18.11 -3.14
C GLY A 205 -9.45 -16.73 -3.77
N GLY A 206 -10.30 -15.91 -3.15
CA GLY A 206 -10.57 -14.55 -3.62
C GLY A 206 -9.34 -13.63 -3.55
N ALA A 207 -8.54 -13.76 -2.50
CA ALA A 207 -7.29 -13.04 -2.35
C ALA A 207 -6.23 -13.48 -3.38
N ALA A 208 -6.10 -14.79 -3.62
CA ALA A 208 -5.18 -15.32 -4.63
C ALA A 208 -5.53 -14.86 -6.04
N VAL A 209 -6.82 -14.88 -6.40
CA VAL A 209 -7.29 -14.38 -7.69
C VAL A 209 -7.02 -12.89 -7.85
N ALA A 210 -7.26 -12.09 -6.81
CA ALA A 210 -6.94 -10.67 -6.82
C ALA A 210 -5.44 -10.43 -6.96
N ALA A 211 -4.61 -11.19 -6.25
CA ALA A 211 -3.15 -11.08 -6.34
C ALA A 211 -2.66 -11.31 -7.78
N VAL A 212 -3.10 -12.40 -8.42
CA VAL A 212 -2.77 -12.68 -9.83
C VAL A 212 -3.24 -11.55 -10.75
N LEU A 213 -4.47 -11.06 -10.55
CA LEU A 213 -5.05 -10.00 -11.39
C LEU A 213 -4.29 -8.67 -11.29
N PHE A 214 -3.72 -8.36 -10.12
CA PHE A 214 -2.94 -7.14 -9.89
C PHE A 214 -1.42 -7.33 -10.04
N GLY A 215 -0.96 -8.50 -10.51
CA GLY A 215 0.47 -8.78 -10.70
C GLY A 215 1.25 -8.92 -9.39
N LEU A 216 0.59 -9.26 -8.29
CA LEU A 216 1.20 -9.54 -6.99
C LEU A 216 1.47 -11.04 -6.84
N ASP A 217 2.48 -11.42 -6.06
CA ASP A 217 2.70 -12.83 -5.72
C ASP A 217 1.52 -13.36 -4.87
N PRO A 218 0.78 -14.37 -5.37
CA PRO A 218 -0.33 -14.96 -4.64
C PRO A 218 0.11 -15.64 -3.36
N LEU A 219 1.26 -16.33 -3.36
CA LEU A 219 1.69 -17.10 -2.20
C LEU A 219 2.10 -16.16 -1.06
N PHE A 220 2.87 -15.13 -1.38
CA PHE A 220 3.18 -14.06 -0.44
C PHE A 220 1.92 -13.39 0.10
N THR A 221 0.94 -13.08 -0.76
CA THR A 221 -0.31 -12.42 -0.34
C THR A 221 -1.13 -13.25 0.65
N LEU A 222 -1.13 -14.57 0.51
CA LEU A 222 -1.86 -15.50 1.38
C LEU A 222 -1.14 -15.75 2.71
N LEU A 223 0.19 -15.79 2.70
CA LEU A 223 1.02 -16.05 3.87
C LEU A 223 1.33 -14.77 4.67
N SER A 224 1.09 -13.59 4.11
CA SER A 224 1.35 -12.29 4.73
C SER A 224 0.09 -11.57 5.23
N GLY A 225 0.26 -10.84 6.32
CA GLY A 225 -0.79 -10.10 6.99
C GLY A 225 -1.75 -11.00 7.76
N SER A 226 -2.73 -10.37 8.39
CA SER A 226 -3.78 -11.06 9.14
C SER A 226 -4.77 -11.87 8.29
N ILE A 227 -4.49 -12.18 7.01
CA ILE A 227 -5.53 -12.71 6.10
C ILE A 227 -5.94 -14.12 6.47
N MET A 228 -4.98 -14.96 6.87
CA MET A 228 -5.25 -16.31 7.38
C MET A 228 -6.02 -16.25 8.71
N PHE A 229 -5.60 -15.37 9.62
CA PHE A 229 -6.26 -15.17 10.91
C PHE A 229 -7.70 -14.68 10.72
N GLY A 230 -7.89 -13.69 9.86
CA GLY A 230 -9.19 -13.15 9.48
C GLY A 230 -10.07 -14.23 8.84
N ALA A 231 -9.56 -14.97 7.86
CA ALA A 231 -10.30 -16.02 7.16
C ALA A 231 -10.88 -17.08 8.10
N VAL A 232 -10.12 -17.47 9.14
CA VAL A 232 -10.50 -18.55 10.06
C VAL A 232 -11.29 -18.07 11.29
N PHE A 233 -11.00 -16.88 11.83
CA PHE A 233 -11.56 -16.44 13.11
C PHE A 233 -12.46 -15.21 13.02
N MET A 234 -12.39 -14.42 11.95
CA MET A 234 -13.23 -13.22 11.77
C MET A 234 -14.31 -13.42 10.70
N ALA A 235 -13.99 -14.05 9.58
CA ALA A 235 -14.92 -14.26 8.47
C ALA A 235 -15.99 -15.31 8.80
N THR A 236 -15.66 -16.30 9.63
CA THR A 236 -16.55 -17.40 10.03
C THR A 236 -17.33 -17.10 11.31
N ASP A 237 -17.48 -15.82 11.68
CA ASP A 237 -18.34 -15.43 12.80
C ASP A 237 -19.79 -15.84 12.51
N MET A 238 -20.41 -16.56 13.45
CA MET A 238 -21.68 -17.27 13.24
C MET A 238 -22.88 -16.33 13.11
N VAL A 239 -22.76 -15.09 13.56
CA VAL A 239 -23.85 -14.09 13.53
C VAL A 239 -23.81 -13.25 12.26
N THR A 240 -22.61 -12.96 11.75
CA THR A 240 -22.39 -11.93 10.72
C THR A 240 -22.06 -12.50 9.34
N SER A 241 -21.76 -13.80 9.26
CA SER A 241 -21.60 -14.52 8.00
C SER A 241 -22.94 -15.01 7.44
N PRO A 242 -23.08 -15.12 6.10
CA PRO A 242 -24.28 -15.67 5.49
C PRO A 242 -24.45 -17.15 5.82
N THR A 243 -25.65 -17.68 5.64
CA THR A 243 -26.04 -19.07 5.95
C THR A 243 -26.06 -19.99 4.72
N GLY A 244 -26.22 -19.43 3.52
CA GLY A 244 -26.31 -20.20 2.27
C GLY A 244 -24.96 -20.78 1.81
N LYS A 245 -24.94 -22.03 1.33
CA LYS A 245 -23.70 -22.69 0.83
C LYS A 245 -23.03 -21.94 -0.34
N THR A 246 -23.83 -21.36 -1.23
CA THR A 246 -23.36 -20.52 -2.35
C THR A 246 -22.97 -19.13 -1.85
N SER A 247 -23.76 -18.57 -0.92
CA SER A 247 -23.46 -17.30 -0.25
C SER A 247 -22.11 -17.34 0.47
N HIS A 248 -21.73 -18.45 1.10
CA HIS A 248 -20.40 -18.61 1.74
C HIS A 248 -19.25 -18.42 0.75
N LEU A 249 -19.39 -18.94 -0.48
CA LEU A 249 -18.35 -18.84 -1.50
C LEU A 249 -18.22 -17.40 -2.00
N VAL A 250 -19.35 -16.75 -2.30
CA VAL A 250 -19.37 -15.35 -2.77
C VAL A 250 -18.89 -14.40 -1.68
N TYR A 251 -19.35 -14.59 -0.44
CA TYR A 251 -18.96 -13.80 0.71
C TYR A 251 -17.46 -13.87 0.98
N GLY A 252 -16.90 -15.07 1.10
CA GLY A 252 -15.47 -15.17 1.35
C GLY A 252 -14.64 -14.70 0.16
N ALA A 253 -15.02 -15.02 -1.09
CA ALA A 253 -14.32 -14.53 -2.27
C ALA A 253 -14.28 -12.99 -2.32
N GLY A 254 -15.39 -12.32 -1.99
CA GLY A 254 -15.43 -10.86 -1.90
C GLY A 254 -14.59 -10.32 -0.74
N CYS A 255 -14.59 -10.96 0.43
CA CYS A 255 -13.72 -10.59 1.56
C CYS A 255 -12.23 -10.63 1.16
N GLY A 256 -11.79 -11.71 0.53
CA GLY A 256 -10.41 -11.87 0.08
C GLY A 256 -10.02 -10.91 -1.04
N PHE A 257 -10.88 -10.79 -2.06
CA PHE A 257 -10.64 -9.90 -3.19
C PHE A 257 -10.55 -8.43 -2.74
N LEU A 258 -11.53 -7.99 -1.95
CA LEU A 258 -11.57 -6.60 -1.46
C LEU A 258 -10.41 -6.30 -0.51
N THR A 259 -9.93 -7.29 0.25
CA THR A 259 -8.73 -7.13 1.07
C THR A 259 -7.54 -6.73 0.20
N VAL A 260 -7.26 -7.45 -0.89
CA VAL A 260 -6.12 -7.14 -1.78
C VAL A 260 -6.29 -5.81 -2.49
N VAL A 261 -7.51 -5.47 -2.92
CA VAL A 261 -7.82 -4.15 -3.49
C VAL A 261 -7.48 -3.03 -2.51
N ILE A 262 -7.90 -3.16 -1.24
CA ILE A 262 -7.61 -2.15 -0.22
C ILE A 262 -6.11 -2.08 0.06
N ARG A 263 -5.40 -3.22 0.11
CA ARG A 263 -3.93 -3.23 0.28
C ARG A 263 -3.21 -2.50 -0.85
N ARG A 264 -3.67 -2.64 -2.09
CA ARG A 264 -3.02 -2.04 -3.27
C ARG A 264 -3.27 -0.55 -3.41
N TYR A 265 -4.49 -0.09 -3.13
CA TYR A 265 -4.93 1.27 -3.46
C TYR A 265 -5.11 2.19 -2.24
N THR A 266 -4.84 1.71 -1.02
CA THR A 266 -4.96 2.52 0.20
C THR A 266 -3.70 2.42 1.04
N ALA A 267 -3.56 3.32 2.02
CA ALA A 267 -2.46 3.31 2.98
C ALA A 267 -2.62 2.24 4.09
N TYR A 268 -3.60 1.34 4.00
CA TYR A 268 -3.85 0.32 5.02
C TYR A 268 -3.24 -1.03 4.62
N PRO A 269 -2.05 -1.39 5.15
CA PRO A 269 -1.29 -2.54 4.68
C PRO A 269 -2.00 -3.89 4.91
N GLU A 270 -2.88 -4.01 5.91
CA GLU A 270 -3.62 -5.25 6.14
C GLU A 270 -4.91 -5.37 5.30
N GLY A 271 -5.65 -4.27 5.08
CA GLY A 271 -6.92 -4.20 4.33
C GLY A 271 -8.13 -4.96 4.88
N ILE A 272 -7.93 -5.99 5.71
CA ILE A 272 -8.94 -6.97 6.13
C ILE A 272 -10.10 -6.35 6.91
N THR A 273 -9.81 -5.46 7.86
CA THR A 273 -10.82 -4.88 8.76
C THR A 273 -11.97 -4.25 7.98
N PHE A 274 -11.64 -3.40 7.01
CA PHE A 274 -12.64 -2.71 6.20
C PHE A 274 -13.29 -3.63 5.17
N ALA A 275 -12.51 -4.52 4.54
CA ALA A 275 -13.04 -5.48 3.60
C ALA A 275 -14.14 -6.35 4.22
N PHE A 276 -13.90 -6.87 5.43
CA PHE A 276 -14.82 -7.77 6.10
C PHE A 276 -16.05 -7.04 6.64
N LEU A 277 -15.91 -5.80 7.15
CA LEU A 277 -17.06 -4.99 7.55
C LEU A 277 -17.99 -4.68 6.37
N ILE A 278 -17.43 -4.35 5.20
CA ILE A 278 -18.20 -4.14 3.97
C ILE A 278 -18.97 -5.43 3.62
N MET A 279 -18.31 -6.58 3.67
CA MET A 279 -18.92 -7.86 3.34
C MET A 279 -19.94 -8.36 4.37
N ASN A 280 -19.76 -8.06 5.67
CA ASN A 280 -20.76 -8.30 6.70
C ASN A 280 -22.05 -7.52 6.39
N GLY A 281 -21.93 -6.24 6.01
CA GLY A 281 -23.07 -5.43 5.59
C GLY A 281 -23.82 -6.00 4.38
N LEU A 282 -23.14 -6.75 3.52
CA LEU A 282 -23.71 -7.41 2.34
C LEU A 282 -24.22 -8.83 2.61
N ALA A 283 -23.93 -9.43 3.77
CA ALA A 283 -24.26 -10.82 4.08
C ALA A 283 -25.77 -11.09 3.97
N TYR A 284 -26.60 -10.17 4.51
CA TYR A 284 -28.06 -10.24 4.39
C TYR A 284 -28.55 -10.25 2.93
N LEU A 285 -27.94 -9.40 2.08
CA LEU A 285 -28.28 -9.35 0.66
C LEU A 285 -27.92 -10.67 -0.03
N MET A 286 -26.76 -11.24 0.29
CA MET A 286 -26.32 -12.52 -0.27
C MET A 286 -27.25 -13.66 0.12
N ASP A 287 -27.66 -13.77 1.38
CA ASP A 287 -28.61 -14.80 1.80
C ASP A 287 -29.99 -14.65 1.15
N ARG A 288 -30.46 -13.40 1.00
CA ARG A 288 -31.73 -13.15 0.30
C ARG A 288 -31.68 -13.55 -1.17
N LEU A 289 -30.52 -13.50 -1.81
CA LEU A 289 -30.31 -13.93 -3.19
C LEU A 289 -30.06 -15.44 -3.31
N GLY A 290 -29.37 -16.01 -2.31
CA GLY A 290 -29.04 -17.43 -2.23
C GLY A 290 -30.20 -18.32 -1.77
N ALA A 291 -31.25 -17.75 -1.19
CA ALA A 291 -32.41 -18.50 -0.71
C ALA A 291 -33.14 -19.27 -1.84
N ASP A 292 -33.47 -20.53 -1.55
CA ASP A 292 -34.27 -21.37 -2.44
C ASP A 292 -35.70 -20.81 -2.56
N PRO A 293 -36.29 -20.81 -3.77
CA PRO A 293 -37.65 -20.31 -3.95
C PRO A 293 -38.65 -21.22 -3.23
N ILE A 294 -39.52 -20.60 -2.43
CA ILE A 294 -40.73 -21.26 -1.93
C ILE A 294 -41.62 -21.58 -3.14
N PHE A 295 -42.27 -22.75 -3.14
CA PHE A 295 -43.12 -23.22 -4.23
C PHE A 295 -44.11 -22.11 -4.69
N GLY A 296 -44.13 -21.80 -5.98
CA GLY A 296 -44.95 -20.74 -6.57
C GLY A 296 -44.32 -19.33 -6.68
N GLN A 297 -43.16 -19.08 -6.05
CA GLN A 297 -42.48 -17.76 -6.08
C GLN A 297 -41.33 -17.65 -7.11
N VAL A 298 -41.32 -18.51 -8.14
CA VAL A 298 -40.21 -18.55 -9.12
C VAL A 298 -40.02 -17.21 -9.84
N GLU A 299 -41.12 -16.53 -10.19
CA GLU A 299 -41.08 -15.26 -10.92
C GLU A 299 -40.68 -14.08 -10.01
N GLU A 300 -41.08 -14.11 -8.73
CA GLU A 300 -40.62 -13.14 -7.73
C GLU A 300 -39.12 -13.27 -7.45
N ARG A 301 -38.59 -14.50 -7.46
CA ARG A 301 -37.14 -14.75 -7.33
C ARG A 301 -36.39 -14.14 -8.49
N LYS A 302 -36.82 -14.37 -9.74
CA LYS A 302 -36.19 -13.75 -10.92
C LYS A 302 -36.17 -12.23 -10.82
N ARG A 303 -37.29 -11.59 -10.43
CA ARG A 303 -37.33 -10.13 -10.23
C ARG A 303 -36.40 -9.65 -9.11
N ARG A 304 -36.32 -10.37 -7.98
CA ARG A 304 -35.41 -10.05 -6.88
C ARG A 304 -33.94 -10.14 -7.30
N VAL A 305 -33.56 -11.24 -7.95
CA VAL A 305 -32.19 -11.46 -8.45
C VAL A 305 -31.83 -10.40 -9.49
N TYR A 306 -32.73 -10.09 -10.42
CA TYR A 306 -32.49 -9.06 -11.44
C TYR A 306 -32.29 -7.67 -10.82
N ARG A 307 -33.13 -7.27 -9.86
CA ARG A 307 -32.98 -5.98 -9.16
C ARG A 307 -31.68 -5.88 -8.39
N ALA A 308 -31.28 -6.95 -7.71
CA ALA A 308 -30.03 -6.98 -6.98
C ALA A 308 -28.82 -7.00 -7.93
N ALA A 309 -28.86 -7.76 -9.02
CA ALA A 309 -27.82 -7.75 -10.05
C ALA A 309 -27.67 -6.36 -10.68
N LEU A 310 -28.78 -5.65 -10.93
CA LEU A 310 -28.76 -4.28 -11.43
C LEU A 310 -28.15 -3.30 -10.42
N LEU A 311 -28.48 -3.42 -9.14
CA LEU A 311 -27.88 -2.63 -8.06
C LEU A 311 -26.39 -2.90 -7.92
N VAL A 312 -25.98 -4.17 -7.87
CA VAL A 312 -24.57 -4.58 -7.78
C VAL A 312 -23.80 -4.11 -9.01
N GLY A 313 -24.38 -4.27 -10.21
CA GLY A 313 -23.80 -3.79 -11.46
C GLY A 313 -23.64 -2.27 -11.49
N ALA A 314 -24.62 -1.52 -10.99
CA ALA A 314 -24.53 -0.06 -10.90
C ALA A 314 -23.46 0.40 -9.90
N VAL A 315 -23.35 -0.24 -8.74
CA VAL A 315 -22.31 0.05 -7.75
C VAL A 315 -20.93 -0.32 -8.28
N ALA A 316 -20.78 -1.48 -8.92
CA ALA A 316 -19.53 -1.90 -9.55
C ALA A 316 -19.11 -0.96 -10.69
N LEU A 317 -20.06 -0.52 -11.52
CA LEU A 317 -19.81 0.47 -12.56
C LEU A 317 -19.40 1.81 -11.98
N MET A 318 -20.08 2.29 -10.93
CA MET A 318 -19.67 3.51 -10.23
C MET A 318 -18.25 3.37 -9.69
N ALA A 319 -17.93 2.28 -8.98
CA ALA A 319 -16.60 2.02 -8.45
C ALA A 319 -15.54 1.98 -9.56
N LEU A 320 -15.84 1.31 -10.69
CA LEU A 320 -14.97 1.27 -11.87
C LEU A 320 -14.74 2.67 -12.44
N LEU A 321 -15.78 3.49 -12.54
CA LEU A 321 -15.68 4.88 -12.99
C LEU A 321 -14.88 5.74 -12.02
N THR A 322 -14.99 5.53 -10.71
CA THR A 322 -14.15 6.23 -9.72
C THR A 322 -12.68 5.82 -9.85
N VAL A 323 -12.41 4.51 -10.00
CA VAL A 323 -11.05 4.00 -10.20
C VAL A 323 -10.46 4.50 -11.51
N ALA A 324 -11.22 4.46 -12.60
CA ALA A 324 -10.81 5.02 -13.90
C ALA A 324 -10.57 6.53 -13.80
N GLY A 325 -11.39 7.26 -13.05
CA GLY A 325 -11.18 8.67 -12.76
C GLY A 325 -9.92 8.91 -11.93
N PHE A 326 -9.62 8.04 -10.97
CA PHE A 326 -8.41 8.14 -10.13
C PHE A 326 -7.14 7.81 -10.92
N ALA A 327 -7.16 6.74 -11.73
CA ALA A 327 -6.08 6.38 -12.65
C ALA A 327 -5.86 7.49 -13.70
N GLY A 328 -6.94 8.05 -14.24
CA GLY A 328 -6.88 9.21 -15.12
C GLY A 328 -6.26 10.44 -14.44
N ARG A 329 -6.56 10.68 -13.16
CA ARG A 329 -5.91 11.75 -12.38
C ARG A 329 -4.44 11.50 -12.13
N ALA A 330 -4.02 10.25 -11.88
CA ALA A 330 -2.62 9.91 -11.71
C ALA A 330 -1.81 10.14 -13.00
N PHE A 331 -2.35 9.69 -14.14
CA PHE A 331 -1.75 9.95 -15.46
C PHE A 331 -1.66 11.45 -15.79
N VAL A 332 -2.70 12.19 -15.44
CA VAL A 332 -2.74 13.64 -15.61
C VAL A 332 -1.77 14.34 -14.65
N ALA A 333 -1.61 13.84 -13.42
CA ALA A 333 -0.68 14.41 -12.43
C ALA A 333 0.78 14.33 -12.88
N ASP A 334 1.23 13.21 -13.46
CA ASP A 334 2.60 13.09 -13.98
C ASP A 334 2.86 14.13 -15.09
N ARG A 335 1.90 14.29 -16.01
CA ARG A 335 1.93 15.34 -17.05
C ARG A 335 1.90 16.76 -16.49
N TYR A 336 1.16 17.00 -15.40
CA TYR A 336 1.16 18.30 -14.73
C TYR A 336 2.48 18.58 -14.02
N VAL A 337 3.11 17.57 -13.40
CA VAL A 337 4.39 17.73 -12.70
C VAL A 337 5.52 18.04 -13.70
N GLU A 338 5.57 17.35 -14.83
CA GLU A 338 6.53 17.65 -15.91
C GLU A 338 6.29 19.05 -16.50
N ALA A 339 5.04 19.40 -16.81
CA ALA A 339 4.72 20.72 -17.35
C ALA A 339 5.02 21.86 -16.36
N GLU A 340 4.83 21.62 -15.06
CA GLU A 340 5.16 22.61 -14.02
C GLU A 340 6.67 22.73 -13.79
N LEU A 341 7.40 21.62 -13.91
CA LEU A 341 8.86 21.61 -13.90
C LEU A 341 9.41 22.41 -15.08
N GLU A 342 8.95 22.14 -16.30
CA GLU A 342 9.35 22.91 -17.49
C GLU A 342 9.03 24.40 -17.34
N ARG A 343 7.83 24.75 -16.86
CA ARG A 343 7.48 26.15 -16.56
C ARG A 343 8.42 26.79 -15.54
N SER A 344 8.78 26.05 -14.50
CA SER A 344 9.69 26.54 -13.45
C SER A 344 11.11 26.75 -13.99
N ILE A 345 11.58 25.86 -14.87
CA ILE A 345 12.89 25.99 -15.53
C ILE A 345 12.89 27.17 -16.49
N VAL A 346 11.86 27.31 -17.34
CA VAL A 346 11.72 28.43 -18.29
C VAL A 346 11.52 29.77 -17.55
N ALA A 347 10.87 29.78 -16.39
CA ALA A 347 10.78 30.98 -15.57
C ALA A 347 12.16 31.45 -15.05
N GLY A 348 13.07 30.51 -14.75
CA GLY A 348 14.45 30.79 -14.36
C GLY A 348 15.38 31.11 -15.53
N TYR A 349 15.16 30.47 -16.67
CA TYR A 349 15.92 30.64 -17.92
C TYR A 349 14.96 30.91 -19.09
N PRO A 350 14.52 32.17 -19.29
CA PRO A 350 13.50 32.50 -20.29
C PRO A 350 13.88 32.18 -21.74
N THR A 351 15.19 32.07 -22.02
CA THR A 351 15.74 31.74 -23.35
C THR A 351 16.06 30.24 -23.51
N ALA A 352 15.69 29.40 -22.55
CA ALA A 352 15.92 27.96 -22.63
C ALA A 352 15.22 27.34 -23.85
N THR A 353 16.00 26.61 -24.65
CA THR A 353 15.52 25.88 -25.83
C THR A 353 15.64 24.37 -25.67
N ARG A 354 16.59 23.91 -24.82
CA ARG A 354 16.81 22.49 -24.54
C ARG A 354 17.11 22.28 -23.05
N ILE A 355 16.47 21.28 -22.45
CA ILE A 355 16.61 20.91 -21.04
C ILE A 355 16.98 19.43 -20.99
N VAL A 356 18.08 19.09 -20.32
CA VAL A 356 18.57 17.71 -20.21
C VAL A 356 18.69 17.35 -18.74
N GLN A 357 18.07 16.26 -18.30
CA GLN A 357 18.24 15.79 -16.93
C GLN A 357 19.65 15.21 -16.75
N ALA A 358 20.40 15.71 -15.78
CA ALA A 358 21.70 15.17 -15.41
C ALA A 358 21.54 14.00 -14.43
N THR A 359 22.44 13.02 -14.54
CA THR A 359 22.48 11.88 -13.63
C THR A 359 23.13 12.31 -12.31
N ALA A 360 22.32 12.72 -11.34
CA ALA A 360 22.83 13.00 -10.00
C ALA A 360 23.15 11.68 -9.27
N TYR A 361 24.29 11.63 -8.58
CA TYR A 361 24.68 10.48 -7.75
C TYR A 361 23.75 10.30 -6.53
N ASP A 362 23.20 11.41 -6.02
CA ASP A 362 22.21 11.39 -4.95
C ASP A 362 20.78 11.23 -5.51
N PRO A 363 20.08 10.11 -5.22
CA PRO A 363 18.73 9.86 -5.73
C PRO A 363 17.67 10.83 -5.19
N GLN A 364 17.99 11.66 -4.19
CA GLN A 364 17.09 12.66 -3.64
C GLN A 364 17.32 14.08 -4.21
N VAL A 365 18.27 14.23 -5.13
CA VAL A 365 18.50 15.48 -5.88
C VAL A 365 18.23 15.22 -7.36
N SER A 366 17.50 16.11 -8.01
CA SER A 366 17.30 16.10 -9.46
C SER A 366 17.95 17.34 -10.05
N ILE A 367 18.90 17.16 -10.97
CA ILE A 367 19.63 18.23 -11.64
C ILE A 367 19.25 18.21 -13.13
N TYR A 368 19.08 19.39 -13.72
CA TYR A 368 18.77 19.59 -15.13
C TYR A 368 19.71 20.63 -15.72
N ARG A 369 20.40 20.29 -16.81
CA ARG A 369 21.24 21.19 -17.60
C ARG A 369 20.35 21.97 -18.56
N VAL A 370 20.49 23.28 -18.58
CA VAL A 370 19.63 24.17 -19.37
C VAL A 370 20.46 24.85 -20.46
N TYR A 371 20.01 24.77 -21.71
CA TYR A 371 20.73 25.26 -22.87
C TYR A 371 19.91 26.26 -23.69
N GLU A 372 20.60 27.23 -24.27
CA GLU A 372 20.15 28.04 -25.42
C GLU A 372 20.92 27.56 -26.66
N ASP A 373 20.22 26.95 -27.61
CA ASP A 373 20.75 26.21 -28.74
C ASP A 373 21.78 25.13 -28.33
N ARG A 374 23.07 25.51 -28.31
CA ARG A 374 24.21 24.64 -27.93
C ARG A 374 25.02 25.20 -26.75
N GLN A 375 24.69 26.39 -26.25
CA GLN A 375 25.38 27.03 -25.14
C GLN A 375 24.67 26.68 -23.82
N LEU A 376 25.44 26.27 -22.81
CA LEU A 376 24.93 26.03 -21.46
C LEU A 376 24.60 27.38 -20.82
N LEU A 377 23.36 27.55 -20.36
CA LEU A 377 22.93 28.71 -19.59
C LEU A 377 23.14 28.51 -18.08
N GLY A 378 23.08 27.25 -17.63
CA GLY A 378 23.22 26.90 -16.22
C GLY A 378 22.47 25.64 -15.84
N TYR A 379 22.20 25.48 -14.54
CA TYR A 379 21.61 24.28 -13.97
C TYR A 379 20.39 24.58 -13.10
N TYR A 380 19.32 23.81 -13.31
CA TYR A 380 18.17 23.78 -12.42
C TYR A 380 18.28 22.54 -11.53
N ALA A 381 18.30 22.74 -10.21
CA ALA A 381 18.38 21.65 -9.26
C ALA A 381 17.20 21.68 -8.27
N ARG A 382 16.73 20.50 -7.87
CA ARG A 382 15.63 20.36 -6.90
C ARG A 382 15.92 19.21 -5.93
N THR A 383 15.63 19.43 -4.66
CA THR A 383 15.66 18.40 -3.62
C THR A 383 14.49 18.53 -2.65
N ARG A 384 14.27 17.50 -1.82
CA ARG A 384 13.35 17.56 -0.67
C ARG A 384 14.11 17.32 0.61
N VAL A 385 13.84 18.17 1.59
CA VAL A 385 14.42 18.12 2.94
C VAL A 385 13.29 18.18 3.96
N ASN A 386 13.56 17.74 5.19
CA ASN A 386 12.56 17.80 6.26
C ASN A 386 12.79 19.04 7.12
N GLY A 387 11.79 19.92 7.16
CA GLY A 387 11.72 21.02 8.11
C GLY A 387 11.03 20.63 9.41
N TYR A 388 10.62 21.62 10.21
CA TYR A 388 9.94 21.40 11.48
C TYR A 388 8.52 20.85 11.29
N GLY A 389 7.81 21.35 10.28
CA GLY A 389 6.42 20.98 10.00
C GLY A 389 6.25 19.76 9.09
N GLY A 390 7.32 19.30 8.45
CA GLY A 390 7.32 18.19 7.51
C GLY A 390 8.25 18.41 6.32
N PRO A 391 8.07 17.67 5.22
CA PRO A 391 8.91 17.80 4.04
C PRO A 391 8.71 19.17 3.37
N MET A 392 9.79 19.72 2.85
CA MET A 392 9.84 20.96 2.10
C MET A 392 10.71 20.79 0.86
N GLN A 393 10.27 21.39 -0.24
CA GLN A 393 10.98 21.35 -1.51
C GLN A 393 11.89 22.56 -1.65
N ILE A 394 13.16 22.31 -1.96
CA ILE A 394 14.13 23.35 -2.28
C ILE A 394 14.47 23.24 -3.76
N THR A 395 14.39 24.36 -4.47
CA THR A 395 14.81 24.50 -5.85
C THR A 395 15.91 25.54 -5.92
N ALA A 396 16.96 25.30 -6.69
CA ALA A 396 18.06 26.22 -6.90
C ALA A 396 18.36 26.35 -8.40
N LEU A 397 18.70 27.58 -8.79
CA LEU A 397 19.13 27.95 -10.14
C LEU A 397 20.61 28.34 -10.06
N LEU A 398 21.44 27.71 -10.87
CA LEU A 398 22.88 27.97 -10.96
C LEU A 398 23.22 28.54 -12.33
N ASP A 399 24.18 29.45 -12.42
CA ASP A 399 24.70 29.93 -13.70
C ASP A 399 25.68 28.94 -14.35
N GLU A 400 26.24 29.33 -15.49
CA GLU A 400 27.25 28.58 -16.24
C GLU A 400 28.58 28.37 -15.48
N HIS A 401 28.81 29.10 -14.38
CA HIS A 401 29.98 28.99 -13.51
C HIS A 401 29.67 28.29 -12.17
N ASP A 402 28.55 27.55 -12.10
CA ASP A 402 28.08 26.85 -10.91
C ASP A 402 27.81 27.77 -9.70
N LYS A 403 27.53 29.06 -9.94
CA LYS A 403 27.13 29.99 -8.88
C LYS A 403 25.62 30.11 -8.79
N LEU A 404 25.10 30.05 -7.57
CA LEU A 404 23.69 30.19 -7.27
C LEU A 404 23.18 31.57 -7.70
N THR A 405 22.24 31.59 -8.64
CA THR A 405 21.55 32.81 -9.06
C THR A 405 20.31 33.04 -8.20
N SER A 406 19.58 31.98 -7.87
CA SER A 406 18.43 32.07 -6.96
C SER A 406 18.08 30.73 -6.32
N VAL A 407 17.49 30.81 -5.13
CA VAL A 407 16.94 29.66 -4.39
C VAL A 407 15.47 29.94 -4.12
N VAL A 408 14.62 28.93 -4.33
CA VAL A 408 13.18 29.01 -4.13
C VAL A 408 12.74 27.86 -3.23
N VAL A 409 11.99 28.19 -2.18
CA VAL A 409 11.31 27.19 -1.35
C VAL A 409 9.92 26.95 -1.92
N GLY A 410 9.75 25.80 -2.55
CA GLY A 410 8.49 25.31 -3.09
C GLY A 410 7.52 24.86 -2.00
N GLU A 411 6.75 23.80 -2.26
CA GLU A 411 5.76 23.27 -1.32
C GLU A 411 6.39 22.89 0.04
N HIS A 412 5.74 23.25 1.15
CA HIS A 412 6.20 22.97 2.52
C HIS A 412 5.04 22.88 3.51
N ALA A 413 5.26 22.20 4.64
CA ALA A 413 4.28 22.03 5.73
C ALA A 413 4.62 22.83 7.01
N GLU A 414 5.53 23.81 6.92
CA GLU A 414 5.96 24.65 8.05
C GLU A 414 4.83 25.39 8.77
N THR A 415 5.08 25.71 10.05
CA THR A 415 4.13 26.43 10.90
C THR A 415 3.73 27.77 10.24
N PRO A 416 2.42 28.05 10.06
CA PRO A 416 1.96 29.33 9.55
C PRO A 416 2.46 30.46 10.43
N THR A 417 2.94 31.56 9.84
CA THR A 417 3.62 32.73 10.44
C THR A 417 5.15 32.69 10.37
N ILE A 418 5.82 32.00 11.31
CA ILE A 418 7.29 32.08 11.45
C ILE A 418 7.99 31.14 10.45
N GLY A 419 7.49 29.90 10.32
CA GLY A 419 8.10 28.90 9.42
C GLY A 419 7.90 29.21 7.94
N THR A 420 6.85 29.97 7.57
CA THR A 420 6.61 30.47 6.20
C THR A 420 7.60 31.54 5.75
N GLN A 421 8.35 32.17 6.67
CA GLN A 421 9.30 33.23 6.32
C GLN A 421 10.53 32.71 5.56
N VAL A 422 10.75 31.39 5.52
CA VAL A 422 11.77 30.77 4.66
C VAL A 422 11.56 31.03 3.17
N ARG A 423 10.38 31.53 2.77
CA ARG A 423 10.08 32.02 1.41
C ARG A 423 10.35 33.51 1.19
N SER A 424 10.80 34.23 2.20
CA SER A 424 11.05 35.67 2.08
C SER A 424 12.27 35.94 1.21
N GLY A 425 12.18 36.95 0.33
CA GLY A 425 13.28 37.34 -0.57
C GLY A 425 14.57 37.63 0.19
N GLY A 426 14.50 38.38 1.30
CA GLY A 426 15.69 38.73 2.09
C GLY A 426 16.42 37.55 2.75
N PHE A 427 15.77 36.40 2.95
CA PHE A 427 16.45 35.18 3.38
C PHE A 427 17.05 34.43 2.19
N LEU A 428 16.30 34.30 1.09
CA LEU A 428 16.72 33.53 -0.08
C LEU A 428 17.79 34.22 -0.94
N GLU A 429 17.82 35.55 -0.95
CA GLU A 429 18.83 36.36 -1.64
C GLU A 429 20.23 36.19 -1.03
N GLN A 430 20.33 35.78 0.23
CA GLN A 430 21.62 35.50 0.89
C GLN A 430 22.37 34.34 0.21
N PHE A 431 21.65 33.43 -0.45
CA PHE A 431 22.26 32.29 -1.12
C PHE A 431 22.87 32.64 -2.49
N ALA A 432 22.64 33.86 -3.00
CA ALA A 432 23.14 34.26 -4.32
C ALA A 432 24.66 34.40 -4.33
N GLY A 433 25.32 33.81 -5.33
CA GLY A 433 26.77 33.86 -5.53
C GLY A 433 27.56 32.73 -4.88
N PHE A 434 26.94 31.91 -4.02
CA PHE A 434 27.58 30.70 -3.49
C PHE A 434 27.67 29.61 -4.56
N GLY A 435 28.76 28.86 -4.56
CA GLY A 435 28.96 27.69 -5.43
C GLY A 435 29.42 26.46 -4.66
N PRO A 436 29.78 25.38 -5.37
CA PRO A 436 30.26 24.13 -4.79
C PRO A 436 31.35 24.27 -3.72
N ASP A 437 32.31 25.17 -3.94
CA ASP A 437 33.44 25.42 -3.02
C ASP A 437 33.00 26.01 -1.67
N ASP A 438 31.87 26.70 -1.65
CA ASP A 438 31.38 27.43 -0.47
C ASP A 438 30.43 26.57 0.39
N ARG A 439 30.14 25.32 -0.02
CA ARG A 439 29.08 24.49 0.55
C ARG A 439 29.24 24.25 2.05
N ASP A 440 30.46 24.02 2.53
CA ASP A 440 30.70 23.61 3.92
C ASP A 440 30.66 24.82 4.89
N GLY A 441 30.61 26.05 4.36
CA GLY A 441 30.56 27.31 5.12
C GLY A 441 29.19 27.97 5.19
N LEU A 442 28.18 27.46 4.47
CA LEU A 442 26.86 28.09 4.34
C LEU A 442 26.15 28.30 5.68
N LEU A 443 26.32 27.40 6.65
CA LEU A 443 25.74 27.53 7.99
C LEU A 443 26.28 28.72 8.79
N ASP A 444 27.50 29.16 8.50
CA ASP A 444 28.17 30.25 9.20
C ASP A 444 27.94 31.61 8.51
N GLU A 445 27.66 31.60 7.21
CA GLU A 445 27.50 32.80 6.39
C GLU A 445 26.03 33.25 6.22
N VAL A 446 25.07 32.33 6.30
CA VAL A 446 23.64 32.63 6.13
C VAL A 446 22.97 32.92 7.47
N GLU A 447 22.29 34.07 7.57
CA GLU A 447 21.55 34.46 8.75
C GLU A 447 20.25 33.66 8.91
N PHE A 448 20.08 33.01 10.06
CA PHE A 448 18.85 32.27 10.38
C PHE A 448 17.66 33.20 10.63
N ILE A 449 16.47 32.75 10.25
CA ILE A 449 15.24 33.43 10.60
C ILE A 449 14.97 33.28 12.11
N THR A 450 14.79 34.41 12.79
CA THR A 450 14.52 34.45 14.23
C THR A 450 13.26 33.64 14.57
N GLY A 451 13.41 32.60 15.40
CA GLY A 451 12.32 31.71 15.81
C GLY A 451 11.99 30.57 14.85
N ALA A 452 12.66 30.47 13.69
CA ALA A 452 12.54 29.36 12.73
C ALA A 452 13.88 28.71 12.41
N THR A 453 14.68 28.42 13.44
CA THR A 453 16.03 27.84 13.30
C THR A 453 16.02 26.47 12.61
N VAL A 454 15.04 25.60 12.93
CA VAL A 454 14.93 24.26 12.33
C VAL A 454 14.60 24.34 10.83
N SER A 455 13.63 25.17 10.46
CA SER A 455 13.22 25.38 9.06
C SER A 455 14.31 26.07 8.25
N SER A 456 15.00 27.06 8.84
CA SER A 456 16.12 27.76 8.19
C SER A 456 17.30 26.82 7.94
N ARG A 457 17.65 25.96 8.92
CA ARG A 457 18.67 24.92 8.76
C ARG A 457 18.29 23.90 7.69
N ALA A 458 17.01 23.55 7.59
CA ALA A 458 16.54 22.63 6.56
C ALA A 458 16.74 23.22 5.14
N VAL A 459 16.46 24.51 4.94
CA VAL A 459 16.76 25.19 3.65
C VAL A 459 18.26 25.16 3.36
N ILE A 460 19.10 25.56 4.31
CA ILE A 460 20.57 25.58 4.14
C ILE A 460 21.07 24.17 3.77
N SER A 461 20.68 23.15 4.51
CA SER A 461 21.04 21.76 4.23
C SER A 461 20.55 21.28 2.86
N GLY A 462 19.40 21.77 2.39
CA GLY A 462 18.92 21.48 1.04
C GLY A 462 19.77 22.12 -0.05
N VAL A 463 20.24 23.35 0.16
CA VAL A 463 21.15 24.04 -0.76
C VAL A 463 22.54 23.39 -0.75
N GLU A 464 23.08 23.09 0.43
CA GLU A 464 24.34 22.34 0.58
C GLU A 464 24.30 21.02 -0.17
N ARG A 465 23.21 20.28 -0.04
CA ARG A 465 23.01 19.00 -0.74
C ARG A 465 22.96 19.15 -2.25
N ILE A 466 22.31 20.20 -2.75
CA ILE A 466 22.29 20.52 -4.18
C ILE A 466 23.70 20.84 -4.68
N LEU A 467 24.45 21.68 -3.96
CA LEU A 467 25.81 22.07 -4.32
C LEU A 467 26.78 20.88 -4.26
N ALA A 468 26.63 20.00 -3.26
CA ALA A 468 27.40 18.76 -3.16
C ALA A 468 27.12 17.83 -4.35
N ALA A 469 25.84 17.62 -4.69
CA ALA A 469 25.47 16.80 -5.85
C ALA A 469 25.97 17.41 -7.17
N ARG A 470 26.07 18.75 -7.26
CA ARG A 470 26.63 19.43 -8.43
C ARG A 470 28.15 19.30 -8.52
N ASP A 471 28.87 19.42 -7.40
CA ASP A 471 30.33 19.18 -7.35
C ASP A 471 30.68 17.77 -7.84
N GLU A 472 29.90 16.78 -7.40
CA GLU A 472 30.07 15.39 -7.82
C GLU A 472 29.72 15.18 -9.30
N ASP A 473 28.67 15.83 -9.82
CA ASP A 473 28.33 15.83 -11.26
C ASP A 473 29.37 16.58 -12.12
N ALA A 474 30.05 17.59 -11.57
CA ALA A 474 31.15 18.31 -12.25
C ALA A 474 32.47 17.53 -12.22
N ALA A 475 32.69 16.70 -11.19
CA ALA A 475 33.84 15.82 -11.06
C ALA A 475 33.71 14.54 -11.91
N ALA A 476 32.49 14.18 -12.33
CA ALA A 476 32.30 13.20 -13.39
C ALA A 476 32.85 13.80 -14.70
N PRO A 477 33.75 13.10 -15.43
CA PRO A 477 34.18 13.60 -16.71
C PRO A 477 32.94 13.87 -17.58
N ASP A 478 32.91 15.03 -18.24
CA ASP A 478 32.17 15.15 -19.49
C ASP A 478 32.77 14.08 -20.40
N GLU A 479 32.22 12.88 -20.39
CA GLU A 479 32.44 11.94 -21.47
C GLU A 479 31.70 12.54 -22.66
N PRO A 480 32.39 13.09 -23.69
CA PRO A 480 31.81 12.97 -25.00
C PRO A 480 31.68 11.46 -25.20
N ASP A 481 30.45 10.95 -25.28
CA ASP A 481 30.14 9.54 -25.55
C ASP A 481 31.15 8.98 -26.56
N ALA A 482 32.12 8.23 -26.03
CA ALA A 482 33.19 7.64 -26.81
C ALA A 482 32.69 6.31 -27.35
N ALA A 483 31.69 6.37 -28.22
CA ALA A 483 31.29 5.25 -29.07
C ALA A 483 30.68 5.86 -30.33
N LEU A 484 30.98 5.29 -31.50
CA LEU A 484 30.63 5.76 -32.87
C LEU A 484 31.73 6.51 -33.64
N ALA A 485 32.99 6.48 -33.19
CA ALA A 485 34.12 6.69 -34.10
C ALA A 485 34.72 5.33 -34.46
N ASP A 486 34.76 5.01 -35.76
CA ASP A 486 35.28 3.77 -36.37
C ASP A 486 34.39 2.52 -36.21
N LEU A 487 33.08 2.62 -36.46
CA LEU A 487 32.26 1.42 -36.69
C LEU A 487 32.67 0.73 -38.01
N GLU A 488 32.78 -0.59 -38.01
CA GLU A 488 32.96 -1.36 -39.25
C GLU A 488 31.68 -1.29 -40.09
N ASP A 489 31.83 -0.99 -41.38
CA ASP A 489 30.70 -0.98 -42.31
C ASP A 489 30.10 -2.39 -42.40
N GLY A 490 28.79 -2.50 -42.17
CA GLY A 490 28.14 -3.79 -42.02
C GLY A 490 26.69 -3.67 -41.59
N VAL A 491 26.02 -4.82 -41.56
CA VAL A 491 24.65 -4.96 -41.08
C VAL A 491 24.71 -5.82 -39.83
N PHE A 492 24.29 -5.25 -38.70
CA PHE A 492 24.36 -5.89 -37.39
C PHE A 492 22.96 -6.07 -36.81
N GLU A 493 22.74 -7.20 -36.13
CA GLU A 493 21.48 -7.50 -35.46
C GLU A 493 21.69 -7.39 -33.95
N GLY A 494 20.73 -6.77 -33.25
CA GLY A 494 20.79 -6.60 -31.81
C GLY A 494 19.40 -6.70 -31.18
N SER A 495 19.39 -7.04 -29.89
CA SER A 495 18.16 -7.22 -29.13
C SER A 495 18.19 -6.44 -27.82
N GLY A 496 17.06 -5.80 -27.49
CA GLY A 496 16.93 -4.97 -26.30
C GLY A 496 15.59 -5.18 -25.62
N ARG A 497 15.59 -5.17 -24.29
CA ARG A 497 14.37 -5.40 -23.52
C ARG A 497 13.51 -4.13 -23.46
N GLY A 498 12.36 -4.16 -24.12
CA GLY A 498 11.34 -3.11 -24.08
C GLY A 498 10.41 -3.20 -22.87
N TYR A 499 9.33 -2.42 -22.90
CA TYR A 499 8.31 -2.38 -21.85
C TYR A 499 7.44 -3.65 -21.84
N ALA A 500 7.06 -4.15 -23.02
CA ALA A 500 6.13 -5.27 -23.17
C ALA A 500 6.77 -6.56 -23.71
N GLY A 501 8.06 -6.51 -24.04
CA GLY A 501 8.85 -7.66 -24.49
C GLY A 501 10.16 -7.23 -25.12
N ASP A 502 10.88 -8.19 -25.72
CA ASP A 502 12.14 -7.89 -26.41
C ASP A 502 11.86 -7.22 -27.76
N ILE A 503 12.75 -6.31 -28.14
CA ILE A 503 12.77 -5.57 -29.39
C ILE A 503 14.01 -6.03 -30.15
N VAL A 504 13.83 -6.51 -31.38
CA VAL A 504 14.92 -6.97 -32.25
C VAL A 504 15.06 -6.00 -33.41
N VAL A 505 16.27 -5.48 -33.61
CA VAL A 505 16.58 -4.49 -34.63
C VAL A 505 17.76 -4.92 -35.49
N THR A 506 17.80 -4.38 -36.70
CA THR A 506 18.95 -4.48 -37.60
C THR A 506 19.47 -3.07 -37.89
N VAL A 507 20.75 -2.87 -37.64
CA VAL A 507 21.43 -1.58 -37.79
C VAL A 507 22.41 -1.68 -38.96
N THR A 508 22.27 -0.80 -39.94
CA THR A 508 23.20 -0.70 -41.07
C THR A 508 24.18 0.44 -40.82
N VAL A 509 25.46 0.13 -40.96
CA VAL A 509 26.58 1.08 -40.84
C VAL A 509 27.23 1.25 -42.20
N GLU A 510 27.30 2.48 -42.70
CA GLU A 510 28.00 2.84 -43.93
C GLU A 510 28.90 4.08 -43.70
N GLY A 511 30.16 4.00 -44.10
CA GLY A 511 31.14 5.08 -43.90
C GLY A 511 31.42 5.37 -42.42
N GLY A 512 31.36 4.35 -41.56
CA GLY A 512 31.57 4.47 -40.11
C GLY A 512 30.44 5.18 -39.37
N ARG A 513 29.23 5.24 -39.94
CA ARG A 513 28.04 5.86 -39.34
C ARG A 513 26.79 5.00 -39.54
N VAL A 514 25.86 5.07 -38.59
CA VAL A 514 24.56 4.42 -38.69
C VAL A 514 23.75 5.10 -39.81
N SER A 515 23.42 4.36 -40.87
CA SER A 515 22.66 4.84 -42.02
C SER A 515 21.19 4.42 -41.99
N ALA A 516 20.88 3.28 -41.34
CA ALA A 516 19.51 2.78 -41.20
C ALA A 516 19.34 1.92 -39.94
N ILE A 517 18.15 1.97 -39.35
CA ILE A 517 17.71 1.11 -38.24
C ILE A 517 16.36 0.51 -38.66
N GLU A 518 16.33 -0.81 -38.83
CA GLU A 518 15.12 -1.55 -39.18
C GLU A 518 14.65 -2.39 -37.99
N ILE A 519 13.39 -2.22 -37.60
CA ILE A 519 12.80 -2.98 -36.48
C ILE A 519 12.24 -4.29 -37.04
N GLN A 520 12.83 -5.43 -36.68
CA GLN A 520 12.39 -6.74 -37.17
C GLN A 520 11.16 -7.24 -36.41
N SER A 521 11.18 -7.15 -35.09
CA SER A 521 10.10 -7.65 -34.24
C SER A 521 10.07 -6.95 -32.89
N HIS A 522 8.86 -6.79 -32.33
CA HIS A 522 8.63 -6.25 -31.00
C HIS A 522 7.27 -6.72 -30.47
N SER A 523 7.10 -6.67 -29.14
CA SER A 523 5.81 -6.92 -28.46
C SER A 523 5.24 -5.67 -27.80
N GLU A 524 5.70 -4.49 -28.22
CA GLU A 524 5.33 -3.19 -27.66
C GLU A 524 3.84 -2.84 -27.77
N THR A 525 3.42 -1.83 -26.98
CA THR A 525 2.02 -1.39 -26.93
C THR A 525 1.61 -0.77 -28.28
N PRO A 526 0.60 -1.33 -29.00
CA PRO A 526 0.22 -0.85 -30.32
C PRO A 526 -0.15 0.64 -30.34
N GLY A 527 0.39 1.37 -31.31
CA GLY A 527 0.14 2.80 -31.53
C GLY A 527 0.91 3.77 -30.63
N ILE A 528 1.44 3.33 -29.48
CA ILE A 528 2.31 4.14 -28.60
C ILE A 528 3.77 3.72 -28.79
N GLY A 529 4.06 2.42 -28.65
CA GLY A 529 5.40 1.87 -28.83
C GLY A 529 5.88 1.99 -30.26
N ASP A 530 5.03 1.69 -31.24
CA ASP A 530 5.36 1.73 -32.68
C ASP A 530 5.87 3.12 -33.09
N ARG A 531 5.10 4.16 -32.77
CA ARG A 531 5.47 5.55 -33.07
C ARG A 531 6.72 5.99 -32.32
N ALA A 532 6.88 5.53 -31.09
CA ALA A 532 8.05 5.85 -30.30
C ALA A 532 9.32 5.24 -30.90
N MET A 533 9.26 4.00 -31.38
CA MET A 533 10.39 3.35 -32.01
C MET A 533 10.77 3.99 -33.34
N ASP A 534 9.79 4.29 -34.21
CA ASP A 534 10.06 5.01 -35.47
C ASP A 534 10.73 6.37 -35.21
N THR A 535 10.14 7.16 -34.31
CA THR A 535 10.67 8.48 -33.94
C THR A 535 12.07 8.39 -33.32
N MET A 536 12.33 7.33 -32.55
CA MET A 536 13.61 7.13 -31.90
C MET A 536 14.68 6.66 -32.90
N ALA A 537 14.34 5.79 -33.83
CA ALA A 537 15.23 5.37 -34.92
C ALA A 537 15.68 6.59 -35.75
N ASP A 538 14.75 7.46 -36.15
CA ASP A 538 15.05 8.69 -36.88
C ASP A 538 15.99 9.61 -36.06
N ARG A 539 15.73 9.77 -34.76
CA ARG A 539 16.57 10.59 -33.86
C ARG A 539 18.00 10.06 -33.78
N ILE A 540 18.18 8.74 -33.64
CA ILE A 540 19.51 8.13 -33.57
C ILE A 540 20.29 8.36 -34.87
N ILE A 541 19.62 8.19 -36.02
CA ILE A 541 20.23 8.40 -37.34
C ILE A 541 20.62 9.87 -37.54
N ASP A 542 19.71 10.80 -37.23
CA ASP A 542 19.95 12.25 -37.39
C ASP A 542 21.03 12.77 -36.44
N ALA A 543 21.07 12.28 -35.20
CA ALA A 543 22.04 12.69 -34.20
C ALA A 543 23.41 12.02 -34.39
N GLY A 544 23.45 10.83 -34.99
CA GLY A 544 24.65 9.99 -35.03
C GLY A 544 25.15 9.63 -33.62
N SER A 545 24.23 9.48 -32.66
CA SER A 545 24.52 9.18 -31.25
C SER A 545 23.37 8.42 -30.60
N LEU A 546 23.70 7.55 -29.63
CA LEU A 546 22.72 6.85 -28.80
C LEU A 546 22.15 7.74 -27.68
N ALA A 547 22.78 8.89 -27.39
CA ALA A 547 22.32 9.89 -26.42
C ALA A 547 21.21 10.78 -27.00
N VAL A 548 20.13 10.16 -27.45
CA VAL A 548 18.92 10.83 -27.90
C VAL A 548 17.80 10.64 -26.88
N ASP A 549 16.98 11.69 -26.71
CA ASP A 549 15.90 11.67 -25.73
C ASP A 549 14.86 10.61 -26.06
N ALA A 550 14.48 9.83 -25.04
CA ALA A 550 13.37 8.90 -25.12
C ALA A 550 12.07 9.63 -25.49
N VAL A 551 11.20 8.95 -26.25
CA VAL A 551 9.91 9.53 -26.64
C VAL A 551 8.98 9.58 -25.42
N SER A 552 8.51 10.78 -25.10
CA SER A 552 7.61 11.02 -23.97
C SER A 552 6.36 10.15 -24.03
N GLY A 553 6.07 9.45 -22.93
CA GLY A 553 4.98 8.47 -22.84
C GLY A 553 5.31 7.05 -23.31
N ALA A 554 6.54 6.81 -23.77
CA ALA A 554 7.03 5.49 -24.21
C ALA A 554 8.49 5.27 -23.79
N THR A 555 8.86 5.68 -22.58
CA THR A 555 10.25 5.65 -22.09
C THR A 555 10.83 4.24 -22.04
N GLY A 556 10.03 3.24 -21.64
CA GLY A 556 10.47 1.83 -21.60
C GLY A 556 10.75 1.28 -23.01
N SER A 557 9.87 1.56 -23.96
CA SER A 557 10.04 1.18 -25.37
C SER A 557 11.23 1.90 -26.02
N SER A 558 11.42 3.18 -25.71
CA SER A 558 12.52 4.00 -26.26
C SER A 558 13.88 3.54 -25.75
N ARG A 559 14.01 3.26 -24.44
CA ARG A 559 15.24 2.70 -23.86
C ARG A 559 15.51 1.29 -24.37
N GLY A 560 14.46 0.49 -24.55
CA GLY A 560 14.58 -0.85 -25.15
C GLY A 560 15.14 -0.79 -26.57
N LEU A 561 14.72 0.18 -27.39
CA LEU A 561 15.27 0.39 -28.72
C LEU A 561 16.75 0.84 -28.66
N SER A 562 17.09 1.81 -27.81
CA SER A 562 18.48 2.25 -27.62
C SER A 562 19.39 1.09 -27.21
N ALA A 563 18.95 0.26 -26.28
CA ALA A 563 19.68 -0.93 -25.86
C ALA A 563 19.84 -1.96 -26.99
N ALA A 564 18.81 -2.14 -27.84
CA ALA A 564 18.90 -3.04 -28.99
C ALA A 564 19.89 -2.54 -30.05
N VAL A 565 19.95 -1.22 -30.27
CA VAL A 565 20.91 -0.61 -31.19
C VAL A 565 22.33 -0.66 -30.60
N GLU A 566 22.49 -0.45 -29.29
CA GLU A 566 23.77 -0.59 -28.60
C GLU A 566 24.30 -2.04 -28.66
N ASP A 567 23.42 -3.03 -28.45
CA ASP A 567 23.73 -4.46 -28.60
C ASP A 567 24.19 -4.79 -30.03
N ALA A 568 23.49 -4.27 -31.05
CA ALA A 568 23.87 -4.44 -32.45
C ALA A 568 25.26 -3.84 -32.75
N LEU A 569 25.57 -2.67 -32.19
CA LEU A 569 26.82 -1.95 -32.48
C LEU A 569 28.02 -2.42 -31.64
N SER A 570 27.78 -3.11 -30.51
CA SER A 570 28.82 -3.63 -29.64
C SER A 570 29.32 -5.02 -30.03
N GLY A 571 28.67 -5.70 -31.00
CA GLY A 571 29.19 -6.88 -31.69
C GLY A 571 29.28 -8.15 -30.84
N ASN A 572 28.24 -8.48 -30.08
CA ASN A 572 28.11 -9.77 -29.38
C ASN A 572 27.27 -10.80 -30.12
#